data_AF-A0A8J1U2S7-F1
#
_entry.id   AF-A0A8J1U2S7-F1
#
_cell.length_a   1.000
_cell.length_b   1.000
_cell.length_c   1.000
_cell.angle_alpha   90.00
_cell.angle_beta   90.00
_cell.angle_gamma   90.00
#
_symmetry.space_group_name_H-M   'P 1'
#
loop_
_entity.id
_entity.type
_entity.pdbx_description
1 polymer ?
#
loop_
_entity_poly.entity_id
_entity_poly.type
_entity_poly.pdbx_seq_one_letter_code
_entity_poly.pdbx_strand_id
1 'polypeptide(L)'
;MEEAKVHLAEKGWAIIENALDHADCDRYVNKYKQWLQHVKKVEGGFPENYKSLLTEYRSGHMEPSWEIRLKVKPLFAKLWGTDKLLSSFDVAAIGRPPEEGATEFQTEGSHWLHCDQSAERIGLHGYQGAVYLETADEDDWCFHVLEGSHGYHTDFYDEHPQHINNSIKQTYHNLTNDEVTWYKNKGAVEKRIGVPKGGLLLWDSRTIHANALPIKGRKHPKRWRYILIVAMLPAIWTNEGDLATKQESYEKMYNTGHWAAEGVEYYPPGKHTNDQNSITELPAIAKTIEAKQLAGVIPYDFYDGEPCGPEWRPEWKTYEESCRKWGKDNVGPREANQYL
;
A
#
# COMPACT_ATOMS: atom_id res chain seq x y z
N MET A 1 -5.01 -19.81 -1.14
CA MET A 1 -4.24 -19.08 -2.16
C MET A 1 -4.91 -19.17 -3.52
N GLU A 2 -5.24 -20.35 -4.05
CA GLU A 2 -5.93 -20.45 -5.35
C GLU A 2 -7.23 -19.64 -5.42
N GLU A 3 -8.08 -19.74 -4.39
CA GLU A 3 -9.28 -18.90 -4.29
C GLU A 3 -8.96 -17.39 -4.28
N ALA A 4 -7.88 -16.99 -3.58
CA ALA A 4 -7.45 -15.60 -3.58
C ALA A 4 -7.00 -15.13 -4.96
N LYS A 5 -6.33 -15.98 -5.75
CA LYS A 5 -5.96 -15.67 -7.14
C LYS A 5 -7.19 -15.51 -8.04
N VAL A 6 -8.20 -16.37 -7.88
CA VAL A 6 -9.49 -16.23 -8.59
C VAL A 6 -10.16 -14.91 -8.22
N HIS A 7 -10.25 -14.58 -6.94
CA HIS A 7 -10.84 -13.32 -6.48
C HIS A 7 -10.04 -12.10 -6.97
N LEU A 8 -8.71 -12.13 -6.95
CA LEU A 8 -7.90 -11.04 -7.52
C LEU A 8 -8.17 -10.86 -9.02
N ALA A 9 -8.31 -11.95 -9.78
CA ALA A 9 -8.59 -11.88 -11.22
C ALA A 9 -10.00 -11.35 -11.53
N GLU A 10 -11.01 -11.78 -10.78
CA GLU A 10 -12.42 -11.45 -11.06
C GLU A 10 -12.86 -10.13 -10.38
N LYS A 11 -12.45 -9.93 -9.13
CA LYS A 11 -12.92 -8.85 -8.24
C LYS A 11 -11.89 -7.73 -8.08
N GLY A 12 -10.62 -7.99 -8.37
CA GLY A 12 -9.51 -7.06 -8.13
C GLY A 12 -8.99 -7.08 -6.69
N TRP A 13 -9.61 -7.84 -5.79
CA TRP A 13 -9.21 -7.93 -4.39
C TRP A 13 -9.51 -9.33 -3.81
N ALA A 14 -8.80 -9.70 -2.76
CA ALA A 14 -9.01 -10.95 -2.04
C ALA A 14 -8.64 -10.82 -0.56
N ILE A 15 -9.25 -11.64 0.30
CA ILE A 15 -8.85 -11.79 1.70
C ILE A 15 -8.27 -13.19 1.87
N ILE A 16 -7.11 -13.26 2.51
CA ILE A 16 -6.55 -14.48 3.07
C ILE A 16 -6.77 -14.41 4.59
N GLU A 17 -7.75 -15.15 5.07
CA GLU A 17 -8.01 -15.25 6.51
C GLU A 17 -6.87 -15.98 7.22
N ASN A 18 -6.67 -15.67 8.51
CA ASN A 18 -5.65 -16.29 9.35
C ASN A 18 -4.23 -16.21 8.77
N ALA A 19 -3.90 -15.11 8.08
CA ALA A 19 -2.55 -14.81 7.62
C ALA A 19 -1.59 -14.55 8.81
N LEU A 20 -2.13 -14.05 9.91
CA LEU A 20 -1.52 -14.03 11.23
C LEU A 20 -2.44 -14.71 12.25
N ASP A 21 -1.85 -15.37 13.25
CA ASP A 21 -2.62 -15.81 14.39
C ASP A 21 -2.99 -14.62 15.31
N HIS A 22 -4.08 -14.77 16.07
CA HIS A 22 -4.59 -13.69 16.92
C HIS A 22 -3.62 -13.28 18.02
N ALA A 23 -2.77 -14.20 18.52
CA ALA A 23 -1.82 -13.91 19.59
C ALA A 23 -0.67 -13.02 19.09
N ASP A 24 -0.18 -13.26 17.88
CA ASP A 24 0.74 -12.39 17.16
C ASP A 24 0.10 -11.01 16.93
N CYS A 25 -1.15 -10.95 16.46
CA CYS A 25 -1.87 -9.69 16.33
C CYS A 25 -1.94 -8.90 17.65
N ASP A 26 -2.31 -9.56 18.76
CA ASP A 26 -2.36 -8.93 20.09
C ASP A 26 -0.98 -8.43 20.54
N ARG A 27 0.08 -9.21 20.29
CA ARG A 27 1.45 -8.80 20.57
C ARG A 27 1.82 -7.54 19.79
N TYR A 28 1.55 -7.48 18.49
CA TYR A 28 1.88 -6.32 17.65
C TYR A 28 1.06 -5.08 18.01
N VAL A 29 -0.24 -5.23 18.26
CA VAL A 29 -1.09 -4.14 18.75
C VAL A 29 -0.55 -3.57 20.07
N ASN A 30 -0.08 -4.42 20.98
CA ASN A 30 0.52 -3.97 22.23
C ASN A 30 1.83 -3.20 22.01
N LYS A 31 2.69 -3.61 21.06
CA LYS A 31 3.89 -2.84 20.68
C LYS A 31 3.53 -1.44 20.15
N TYR A 32 2.54 -1.35 19.25
CA TYR A 32 2.06 -0.05 18.76
C TYR A 32 1.44 0.80 19.87
N LYS A 33 0.67 0.22 20.78
CA LYS A 33 0.11 0.94 21.94
C LYS A 33 1.19 1.50 22.86
N GLN A 34 2.23 0.73 23.14
CA GLN A 34 3.38 1.19 23.94
C GLN A 34 4.09 2.36 23.25
N TRP A 35 4.31 2.27 21.93
CA TRP A 35 4.87 3.37 21.14
C TRP A 35 3.97 4.62 21.18
N LEU A 36 2.66 4.48 20.98
CA LEU A 36 1.71 5.61 21.08
C LEU A 36 1.72 6.28 22.46
N GLN A 37 1.86 5.50 23.54
CA GLN A 37 1.99 6.04 24.90
C GLN A 37 3.29 6.85 25.05
N HIS A 38 4.38 6.38 24.45
CA HIS A 38 5.65 7.11 24.42
C HIS A 38 5.53 8.43 23.66
N VAL A 39 4.99 8.41 22.42
CA VAL A 39 4.72 9.62 21.63
C VAL A 39 3.85 10.60 22.40
N LYS A 40 2.75 10.14 23.01
CA LYS A 40 1.89 10.99 23.84
C LYS A 40 2.63 11.60 25.02
N LYS A 41 3.54 10.86 25.66
CA LYS A 41 4.32 11.36 26.79
C LYS A 41 5.32 12.44 26.37
N VAL A 42 5.93 12.32 25.20
CA VAL A 42 6.97 13.25 24.73
C VAL A 42 6.40 14.43 23.96
N GLU A 43 5.42 14.20 23.07
CA GLU A 43 4.85 15.21 22.16
C GLU A 43 3.49 15.75 22.66
N GLY A 44 2.93 15.16 23.72
CA GLY A 44 1.67 15.61 24.31
C GLY A 44 0.41 15.20 23.53
N GLY A 45 0.56 14.49 22.40
CA GLY A 45 -0.53 14.23 21.46
C GLY A 45 -0.56 12.82 20.85
N PHE A 46 -1.46 12.64 19.90
CA PHE A 46 -1.45 11.49 18.99
C PHE A 46 -0.52 11.83 17.82
N PRO A 47 0.25 10.87 17.27
CA PRO A 47 1.11 11.13 16.13
C PRO A 47 0.32 11.70 14.95
N GLU A 48 0.93 12.65 14.25
CA GLU A 48 0.37 13.17 13.01
C GLU A 48 0.19 12.03 12.00
N ASN A 49 -0.94 12.04 11.31
CA ASN A 49 -1.30 11.02 10.34
C ASN A 49 -2.25 11.60 9.28
N TYR A 50 -2.24 11.00 8.10
CA TYR A 50 -3.19 11.31 7.04
C TYR A 50 -4.11 10.11 6.81
N LYS A 51 -5.41 10.26 7.10
CA LYS A 51 -6.40 9.17 6.97
C LYS A 51 -5.94 7.86 7.64
N SER A 52 -5.42 7.97 8.87
CA SER A 52 -4.79 6.91 9.69
C SER A 52 -3.38 6.47 9.28
N LEU A 53 -2.88 6.84 8.10
CA LEU A 53 -1.54 6.47 7.64
C LEU A 53 -0.47 7.27 8.39
N LEU A 54 0.47 6.56 9.01
CA LEU A 54 1.62 7.14 9.71
C LEU A 54 2.81 7.24 8.75
N THR A 55 2.78 8.21 7.84
CA THR A 55 3.84 8.45 6.85
C THR A 55 5.18 8.84 7.50
N GLU A 56 5.14 9.32 8.73
CA GLU A 56 6.29 9.73 9.53
C GLU A 56 6.75 8.65 10.52
N TYR A 57 7.66 9.02 11.44
CA TYR A 57 8.13 8.20 12.56
C TYR A 57 8.83 6.89 12.17
N ARG A 58 9.21 6.74 10.90
CA ARG A 58 9.79 5.51 10.35
C ARG A 58 8.89 4.31 10.65
N SER A 59 7.58 4.50 10.61
CA SER A 59 6.58 3.49 11.01
C SER A 59 6.71 2.19 10.22
N GLY A 60 7.17 2.28 8.97
CA GLY A 60 7.49 1.12 8.14
C GLY A 60 8.68 0.32 8.65
N HIS A 61 9.59 0.88 9.45
CA HIS A 61 10.78 0.20 9.94
C HIS A 61 10.69 -0.27 11.39
N MET A 62 9.57 -0.02 12.07
CA MET A 62 9.34 -0.50 13.44
C MET A 62 9.43 -2.04 13.51
N GLU A 63 9.80 -2.55 14.68
CA GLU A 63 9.89 -3.99 14.94
C GLU A 63 8.62 -4.80 14.54
N PRO A 64 7.39 -4.43 14.95
CA PRO A 64 6.19 -5.12 14.48
C PRO A 64 6.04 -5.09 12.96
N SER A 65 6.44 -4.00 12.30
CA SER A 65 6.34 -3.87 10.84
C SER A 65 7.22 -4.90 10.11
N TRP A 66 8.45 -5.12 10.58
CA TRP A 66 9.33 -6.16 10.04
C TRP A 66 8.89 -7.59 10.39
N GLU A 67 8.45 -7.83 11.63
CA GLU A 67 7.92 -9.15 12.02
C GLU A 67 6.72 -9.56 11.17
N ILE A 68 5.77 -8.64 10.94
CA ILE A 68 4.58 -8.89 10.12
C ILE A 68 4.99 -9.19 8.67
N ARG A 69 5.88 -8.40 8.05
CA ARG A 69 6.36 -8.66 6.68
C ARG A 69 6.92 -10.07 6.54
N LEU A 70 7.82 -10.47 7.44
CA LEU A 70 8.41 -11.81 7.41
C LEU A 70 7.35 -12.90 7.57
N LYS A 71 6.35 -12.70 8.46
CA LYS A 71 5.25 -13.64 8.67
C LYS A 71 4.36 -13.83 7.43
N VAL A 72 4.11 -12.76 6.67
CA VAL A 72 3.24 -12.84 5.47
C VAL A 72 4.00 -13.10 4.18
N LYS A 73 5.34 -13.02 4.17
CA LYS A 73 6.18 -13.33 2.99
C LYS A 73 5.80 -14.67 2.32
N PRO A 74 5.56 -15.79 3.04
CA PRO A 74 5.19 -17.05 2.39
C PRO A 74 3.87 -16.99 1.61
N LEU A 75 2.95 -16.08 1.96
CA LEU A 75 1.71 -15.87 1.20
C LEU A 75 1.99 -15.11 -0.10
N PHE A 76 2.81 -14.07 -0.05
CA PHE A 76 3.29 -13.38 -1.26
C PHE A 76 4.12 -14.32 -2.15
N ALA A 77 4.91 -15.21 -1.56
CA ALA A 77 5.72 -16.15 -2.33
C ALA A 77 4.85 -17.13 -3.13
N LYS A 78 3.77 -17.64 -2.52
CA LYS A 78 2.77 -18.45 -3.22
C LYS A 78 1.97 -17.65 -4.26
N LEU A 79 1.72 -16.37 -4.00
CA LEU A 79 1.03 -15.47 -4.93
C LEU A 79 1.85 -15.31 -6.22
N TRP A 80 3.14 -15.03 -6.09
CA TRP A 80 4.05 -14.78 -7.20
C TRP A 80 4.77 -16.01 -7.75
N GLY A 81 4.69 -17.15 -7.07
CA GLY A 81 5.41 -18.37 -7.45
C GLY A 81 6.92 -18.28 -7.24
N THR A 82 7.39 -17.47 -6.29
CA THR A 82 8.82 -17.36 -5.93
C THR A 82 9.02 -16.89 -4.50
N ASP A 83 10.03 -17.41 -3.80
CA ASP A 83 10.47 -16.86 -2.51
C ASP A 83 11.42 -15.65 -2.68
N LYS A 84 11.87 -15.39 -3.90
CA LYS A 84 12.79 -14.29 -4.26
C LYS A 84 12.02 -12.98 -4.40
N LEU A 85 11.66 -12.39 -3.27
CA LEU A 85 10.81 -11.20 -3.20
C LEU A 85 11.55 -9.98 -2.65
N LEU A 86 11.15 -8.81 -3.12
CA LEU A 86 11.46 -7.52 -2.51
C LEU A 86 10.20 -6.96 -1.85
N SER A 87 10.30 -6.43 -0.64
CA SER A 87 9.16 -5.87 0.12
C SER A 87 9.15 -4.34 0.12
N SER A 88 7.97 -3.72 0.07
CA SER A 88 7.83 -2.31 0.39
C SER A 88 8.15 -2.07 1.87
N PHE A 89 8.67 -0.88 2.18
CA PHE A 89 8.78 -0.31 3.52
C PHE A 89 7.61 0.64 3.79
N ASP A 90 6.42 0.18 3.41
CA ASP A 90 5.17 0.90 3.58
C ASP A 90 4.81 1.11 5.05
N VAL A 91 3.82 1.95 5.28
CA VAL A 91 3.54 2.51 6.61
C VAL A 91 2.52 1.71 7.43
N ALA A 92 2.58 1.90 8.74
CA ALA A 92 1.51 1.47 9.63
C ALA A 92 0.31 2.43 9.49
N ALA A 93 -0.90 1.90 9.51
CA ALA A 93 -2.13 2.67 9.58
C ALA A 93 -2.80 2.47 10.94
N ILE A 94 -2.85 3.53 11.75
CA ILE A 94 -3.45 3.51 13.08
C ILE A 94 -4.53 4.59 13.19
N GLY A 95 -5.77 4.14 13.39
CA GLY A 95 -6.94 4.99 13.43
C GLY A 95 -7.61 4.95 14.80
N ARG A 96 -7.83 6.12 15.40
CA ARG A 96 -8.61 6.26 16.62
C ARG A 96 -10.10 6.04 16.34
N PRO A 97 -10.89 5.65 17.35
CA PRO A 97 -12.34 5.69 17.26
C PRO A 97 -12.84 7.14 17.09
N PRO A 98 -13.66 7.46 16.06
CA PRO A 98 -14.23 8.79 15.89
C PRO A 98 -15.14 9.22 17.05
N GLU A 99 -15.68 8.26 17.81
CA GLU A 99 -16.48 8.52 19.01
C GLU A 99 -15.69 9.29 20.10
N GLU A 100 -14.36 9.25 20.07
CA GLU A 100 -13.50 10.01 21.00
C GLU A 100 -13.30 11.48 20.58
N GLY A 101 -13.91 11.92 19.46
CA GLY A 101 -13.78 13.29 18.94
C GLY A 101 -12.42 13.61 18.32
N ALA A 102 -11.58 12.60 18.10
CA ALA A 102 -10.20 12.76 17.62
C ALA A 102 -10.04 12.55 16.10
N THR A 103 -11.09 12.09 15.43
CA THR A 103 -11.13 11.82 13.99
C THR A 103 -12.57 11.87 13.50
N GLU A 104 -12.76 11.94 12.20
CA GLU A 104 -14.06 12.17 11.58
C GLU A 104 -14.77 10.85 11.27
N PHE A 105 -16.10 10.86 11.34
CA PHE A 105 -16.92 9.82 10.73
C PHE A 105 -16.99 10.04 9.22
N GLN A 106 -17.34 8.98 8.48
CA GLN A 106 -17.66 9.05 7.07
C GLN A 106 -18.76 10.09 6.80
N THR A 107 -18.50 10.99 5.85
CA THR A 107 -19.48 11.94 5.33
C THR A 107 -20.10 11.37 4.05
N GLU A 108 -21.42 11.43 3.92
CA GLU A 108 -22.13 10.97 2.73
C GLU A 108 -21.65 11.74 1.48
N GLY A 109 -21.45 11.02 0.37
CA GLY A 109 -20.95 11.60 -0.89
C GLY A 109 -19.47 12.01 -0.90
N SER A 110 -18.75 11.86 0.21
CA SER A 110 -17.30 12.07 0.28
C SER A 110 -16.56 10.73 0.13
N HIS A 111 -15.50 10.70 -0.66
CA HIS A 111 -14.62 9.54 -0.73
C HIS A 111 -13.17 9.96 -0.94
N TRP A 112 -12.28 8.99 -0.75
CA TRP A 112 -10.88 9.07 -1.14
C TRP A 112 -10.52 7.91 -2.10
N LEU A 113 -11.48 7.47 -2.91
CA LEU A 113 -11.24 6.47 -3.95
C LEU A 113 -10.19 6.96 -4.94
N HIS A 114 -9.15 6.15 -5.15
CA HIS A 114 -8.05 6.44 -6.05
C HIS A 114 -7.54 5.15 -6.73
N CYS A 115 -6.77 5.34 -7.80
CA CYS A 115 -5.95 4.32 -8.43
C CYS A 115 -4.48 4.65 -8.22
N ASP A 116 -3.70 3.72 -7.68
CA ASP A 116 -2.26 3.89 -7.51
C ASP A 116 -1.45 3.48 -8.75
N GLN A 117 -2.06 2.79 -9.71
CA GLN A 117 -1.40 2.49 -10.97
C GLN A 117 -1.62 3.61 -11.98
N SER A 118 -0.54 4.33 -12.31
CA SER A 118 -0.52 5.40 -13.32
C SER A 118 -0.79 4.89 -14.75
N ALA A 119 -1.10 5.81 -15.67
CA ALA A 119 -1.48 5.49 -17.05
C ALA A 119 -0.39 4.82 -17.91
N GLU A 120 0.88 4.96 -17.52
CA GLU A 120 2.02 4.37 -18.24
C GLU A 120 2.21 2.88 -17.94
N ARG A 121 1.60 2.37 -16.88
CA ARG A 121 1.71 0.98 -16.42
C ARG A 121 0.66 0.09 -17.09
N ILE A 122 1.07 -0.86 -17.94
CA ILE A 122 0.18 -1.75 -18.70
C ILE A 122 -0.02 -3.07 -17.94
N GLY A 123 -1.29 -3.47 -17.76
CA GLY A 123 -1.62 -4.74 -17.13
C GLY A 123 -1.31 -4.75 -15.63
N LEU A 124 -1.07 -5.93 -15.06
CA LEU A 124 -0.75 -6.09 -13.64
C LEU A 124 0.70 -5.71 -13.37
N HIS A 125 0.95 -4.75 -12.47
CA HIS A 125 2.29 -4.41 -12.00
C HIS A 125 2.55 -4.77 -10.54
N GLY A 126 1.49 -4.95 -9.75
CA GLY A 126 1.65 -5.37 -8.38
C GLY A 126 0.34 -5.74 -7.70
N TYR A 127 0.48 -6.54 -6.65
CA TYR A 127 -0.56 -6.70 -5.65
C TYR A 127 -0.12 -5.95 -4.41
N GLN A 128 -0.93 -4.98 -4.00
CA GLN A 128 -0.78 -4.33 -2.72
C GLN A 128 -1.47 -5.16 -1.64
N GLY A 129 -1.18 -4.87 -0.37
CA GLY A 129 -1.73 -5.62 0.73
C GLY A 129 -1.82 -4.84 2.05
N ALA A 130 -2.72 -5.29 2.90
CA ALA A 130 -2.97 -4.74 4.22
C ALA A 130 -3.22 -5.86 5.21
N VAL A 131 -2.40 -5.94 6.25
CA VAL A 131 -2.53 -6.94 7.33
C VAL A 131 -3.30 -6.31 8.48
N TYR A 132 -4.49 -6.85 8.76
CA TYR A 132 -5.37 -6.35 9.82
C TYR A 132 -5.02 -6.99 11.16
N LEU A 133 -4.58 -6.18 12.12
CA LEU A 133 -4.22 -6.65 13.48
C LEU A 133 -5.40 -6.59 14.46
N GLU A 134 -6.49 -5.96 14.04
CA GLU A 134 -7.79 -5.94 14.71
C GLU A 134 -8.87 -6.15 13.65
N THR A 135 -10.01 -6.71 14.05
CA THR A 135 -11.15 -6.87 13.15
C THR A 135 -11.61 -5.50 12.63
N ALA A 136 -11.99 -5.41 11.36
CA ALA A 136 -12.72 -4.27 10.83
C ALA A 136 -14.00 -4.76 10.17
N ASP A 137 -15.14 -4.32 10.65
CA ASP A 137 -16.43 -4.57 10.00
C ASP A 137 -16.70 -3.53 8.90
N GLU A 138 -17.71 -3.74 8.08
CA GLU A 138 -18.09 -2.85 6.97
C GLU A 138 -18.37 -1.39 7.39
N ASP A 139 -18.73 -1.17 8.66
CA ASP A 139 -19.01 0.14 9.26
C ASP A 139 -17.83 0.71 10.07
N ASP A 140 -16.69 0.00 10.10
CA ASP A 140 -15.44 0.45 10.73
C ASP A 140 -14.51 1.17 9.74
N TRP A 141 -13.28 1.41 10.22
CA TRP A 141 -12.09 1.68 9.44
C TRP A 141 -11.72 0.50 8.53
N CYS A 142 -12.52 0.25 7.50
CA CYS A 142 -12.36 -0.88 6.59
C CYS A 142 -11.75 -0.45 5.24
N PHE A 143 -11.82 -1.35 4.25
CA PHE A 143 -11.37 -1.11 2.89
C PHE A 143 -12.55 -0.74 2.01
N HIS A 144 -12.51 0.43 1.38
CA HIS A 144 -13.51 0.88 0.41
C HIS A 144 -13.00 0.55 -0.99
N VAL A 145 -13.80 -0.11 -1.83
CA VAL A 145 -13.36 -0.62 -3.14
C VAL A 145 -14.44 -0.47 -4.20
N LEU A 146 -14.04 -0.24 -5.45
CA LEU A 146 -14.89 -0.53 -6.60
C LEU A 146 -14.49 -1.91 -7.15
N GLU A 147 -15.20 -2.95 -6.71
CA GLU A 147 -14.96 -4.33 -7.14
C GLU A 147 -15.06 -4.46 -8.65
N GLY A 148 -14.07 -5.12 -9.27
CA GLY A 148 -13.97 -5.32 -10.72
C GLY A 148 -13.39 -4.14 -11.50
N SER A 149 -13.04 -3.03 -10.84
CA SER A 149 -12.57 -1.83 -11.54
C SER A 149 -11.21 -1.99 -12.22
N HIS A 150 -10.38 -2.93 -11.75
CA HIS A 150 -9.05 -3.22 -12.31
C HIS A 150 -9.11 -3.62 -13.80
N GLY A 151 -10.23 -4.21 -14.23
CA GLY A 151 -10.50 -4.55 -15.63
C GLY A 151 -10.70 -3.34 -16.55
N TYR A 152 -11.00 -2.16 -16.00
CA TYR A 152 -11.30 -0.95 -16.76
C TYR A 152 -10.18 0.10 -16.73
N HIS A 153 -9.01 -0.22 -16.20
CA HIS A 153 -7.89 0.73 -16.08
C HIS A 153 -7.45 1.33 -17.42
N THR A 154 -7.30 0.50 -18.46
CA THR A 154 -6.94 0.99 -19.80
C THR A 154 -8.08 1.83 -20.41
N ASP A 155 -9.32 1.34 -20.32
CA ASP A 155 -10.51 2.06 -20.79
C ASP A 155 -10.64 3.44 -20.14
N PHE A 156 -10.35 3.54 -18.84
CA PHE A 156 -10.45 4.79 -18.08
C PHE A 156 -9.55 5.88 -18.68
N TYR A 157 -8.27 5.58 -18.91
CA TYR A 157 -7.34 6.54 -19.48
C TYR A 157 -7.58 6.78 -20.99
N ASP A 158 -8.13 5.79 -21.70
CA ASP A 158 -8.52 5.95 -23.09
C ASP A 158 -9.72 6.90 -23.27
N GLU A 159 -10.69 6.85 -22.35
CA GLU A 159 -11.88 7.72 -22.34
C GLU A 159 -11.65 9.05 -21.60
N HIS A 160 -10.63 9.12 -20.72
CA HIS A 160 -10.28 10.32 -19.96
C HIS A 160 -8.80 10.73 -20.14
N PRO A 161 -8.35 10.99 -21.39
CA PRO A 161 -6.95 11.24 -21.68
C PRO A 161 -6.39 12.50 -20.99
N GLN A 162 -7.25 13.43 -20.56
CA GLN A 162 -6.84 14.59 -19.78
C GLN A 162 -6.18 14.24 -18.43
N HIS A 163 -6.42 13.03 -17.89
CA HIS A 163 -5.83 12.60 -16.61
C HIS A 163 -4.47 11.91 -16.76
N ILE A 164 -4.07 11.50 -17.96
CA ILE A 164 -2.83 10.74 -18.20
C ILE A 164 -1.61 11.47 -17.62
N ASN A 165 -1.41 12.72 -18.02
CA ASN A 165 -0.26 13.51 -17.57
C ASN A 165 -0.21 13.68 -16.05
N ASN A 166 -1.35 13.94 -15.42
CA ASN A 166 -1.39 14.10 -13.98
C ASN A 166 -1.14 12.77 -13.26
N SER A 167 -1.73 11.67 -13.73
CA SER A 167 -1.53 10.34 -13.15
C SER A 167 -0.07 9.86 -13.22
N ILE A 168 0.64 10.19 -14.29
CA ILE A 168 2.07 9.85 -14.44
C ILE A 168 2.91 10.70 -13.50
N LYS A 169 2.63 12.00 -13.41
CA LYS A 169 3.39 12.92 -12.54
C LYS A 169 3.17 12.63 -11.06
N GLN A 170 1.93 12.34 -10.67
CA GLN A 170 1.55 12.10 -9.28
C GLN A 170 1.74 10.65 -8.86
N THR A 171 1.92 9.73 -9.83
CA THR A 171 1.96 8.28 -9.66
C THR A 171 0.69 7.65 -9.07
N TYR A 172 -0.39 8.42 -8.95
CA TYR A 172 -1.75 7.96 -8.63
C TYR A 172 -2.79 8.88 -9.30
N HIS A 173 -4.07 8.47 -9.28
CA HIS A 173 -5.20 9.28 -9.71
C HIS A 173 -6.34 9.23 -8.67
N ASN A 174 -6.67 10.37 -8.07
CA ASN A 174 -7.86 10.51 -7.22
C ASN A 174 -9.11 10.62 -8.09
N LEU A 175 -10.14 9.85 -7.78
CA LEU A 175 -11.38 9.89 -8.55
C LEU A 175 -12.26 11.06 -8.16
N THR A 176 -13.04 11.55 -9.13
CA THR A 176 -14.22 12.38 -8.88
C THR A 176 -15.48 11.51 -8.73
N ASN A 177 -16.58 12.08 -8.21
CA ASN A 177 -17.87 11.39 -8.12
C ASN A 177 -18.41 10.95 -9.50
N ASP A 178 -18.14 11.74 -10.55
CA ASP A 178 -18.54 11.41 -11.92
C ASP A 178 -17.72 10.22 -12.45
N GLU A 179 -16.43 10.16 -12.14
CA GLU A 179 -15.56 9.03 -12.49
C GLU A 179 -15.95 7.75 -11.71
N VAL A 180 -16.31 7.86 -10.43
CA VAL A 180 -16.89 6.73 -9.67
C VAL A 180 -18.16 6.24 -10.35
N THR A 181 -19.02 7.16 -10.82
CA THR A 181 -20.25 6.82 -11.56
C THR A 181 -19.92 6.14 -12.88
N TRP A 182 -18.87 6.57 -13.60
CA TRP A 182 -18.39 5.92 -14.82
C TRP A 182 -18.01 4.46 -14.57
N TYR A 183 -17.23 4.17 -13.52
CA TYR A 183 -16.86 2.79 -13.15
C TYR A 183 -18.09 1.94 -12.82
N LYS A 184 -19.06 2.51 -12.08
CA LYS A 184 -20.32 1.83 -11.76
C LYS A 184 -21.14 1.51 -13.01
N ASN A 185 -21.21 2.43 -13.97
CA ASN A 185 -21.91 2.23 -15.24
C ASN A 185 -21.25 1.15 -16.12
N LYS A 186 -19.92 0.96 -16.01
CA LYS A 186 -19.20 -0.15 -16.65
C LYS A 186 -19.41 -1.49 -15.92
N GLY A 187 -19.98 -1.48 -14.72
CA GLY A 187 -20.34 -2.68 -13.95
C GLY A 187 -19.48 -2.92 -12.71
N ALA A 188 -18.58 -1.98 -12.34
CA ALA A 188 -17.88 -2.07 -11.07
C ALA A 188 -18.84 -1.87 -9.88
N VAL A 189 -18.62 -2.58 -8.78
CA VAL A 189 -19.52 -2.55 -7.62
C VAL A 189 -18.81 -1.90 -6.42
N GLU A 190 -19.36 -0.78 -5.95
CA GLU A 190 -18.84 -0.10 -4.75
C GLU A 190 -19.16 -0.92 -3.48
N LYS A 191 -18.13 -1.24 -2.70
CA LYS A 191 -18.26 -2.03 -1.48
C LYS A 191 -17.35 -1.55 -0.37
N ARG A 192 -17.80 -1.73 0.86
CA ARG A 192 -16.98 -1.62 2.08
C ARG A 192 -16.70 -3.04 2.57
N ILE A 193 -15.42 -3.41 2.62
CA ILE A 193 -14.99 -4.78 2.86
C ILE A 193 -14.48 -4.91 4.29
N GLY A 194 -15.23 -5.66 5.10
CA GLY A 194 -14.75 -6.08 6.41
C GLY A 194 -13.64 -7.11 6.30
N VAL A 195 -12.67 -7.06 7.22
CA VAL A 195 -11.53 -7.98 7.28
C VAL A 195 -11.40 -8.48 8.71
N PRO A 196 -11.39 -9.81 8.95
CA PRO A 196 -11.21 -10.35 10.28
C PRO A 196 -9.80 -10.07 10.80
N LYS A 197 -9.64 -10.07 12.13
CA LYS A 197 -8.33 -10.01 12.77
C LYS A 197 -7.40 -11.10 12.22
N GLY A 198 -6.16 -10.72 11.94
CA GLY A 198 -5.17 -11.60 11.32
C GLY A 198 -5.37 -11.83 9.83
N GLY A 199 -6.36 -11.20 9.19
CA GLY A 199 -6.57 -11.27 7.75
C GLY A 199 -5.53 -10.44 6.98
N LEU A 200 -5.07 -10.99 5.86
CA LEU A 200 -4.33 -10.25 4.82
C LEU A 200 -5.29 -9.94 3.69
N LEU A 201 -5.63 -8.66 3.53
CA LEU A 201 -6.30 -8.15 2.34
C LEU A 201 -5.25 -7.91 1.25
N LEU A 202 -5.53 -8.35 0.02
CA LEU A 202 -4.73 -8.11 -1.18
C LEU A 202 -5.58 -7.43 -2.23
N TRP A 203 -5.00 -6.54 -3.04
CA TRP A 203 -5.66 -5.98 -4.21
C TRP A 203 -4.70 -5.72 -5.36
N ASP A 204 -5.21 -5.86 -6.59
CA ASP A 204 -4.52 -5.48 -7.82
C ASP A 204 -4.29 -3.96 -7.82
N SER A 205 -3.09 -3.51 -8.17
CA SER A 205 -2.70 -2.09 -8.18
C SER A 205 -3.59 -1.19 -9.06
N ARG A 206 -4.35 -1.77 -9.99
CA ARG A 206 -5.34 -1.08 -10.83
C ARG A 206 -6.71 -0.94 -10.17
N THR A 207 -6.94 -1.60 -9.04
CA THR A 207 -8.22 -1.58 -8.33
C THR A 207 -8.43 -0.23 -7.68
N ILE A 208 -9.59 0.38 -7.92
CA ILE A 208 -9.97 1.63 -7.29
C ILE A 208 -10.33 1.36 -5.85
N HIS A 209 -9.65 2.03 -4.93
CA HIS A 209 -9.78 1.75 -3.52
C HIS A 209 -9.53 2.97 -2.64
N ALA A 210 -9.85 2.86 -1.35
CA ALA A 210 -9.55 3.85 -0.33
C ALA A 210 -9.54 3.25 1.08
N ASN A 211 -8.89 3.97 2.00
CA ASN A 211 -9.17 3.82 3.43
C ASN A 211 -10.57 4.38 3.74
N ALA A 212 -11.45 3.53 4.28
CA ALA A 212 -12.78 3.93 4.66
C ALA A 212 -12.78 4.56 6.07
N LEU A 213 -13.44 5.71 6.24
CA LEU A 213 -13.72 6.26 7.58
C LEU A 213 -14.87 5.47 8.23
N PRO A 214 -14.93 5.30 9.56
CA PRO A 214 -16.03 4.60 10.21
C PRO A 214 -17.36 5.33 10.01
N ILE A 215 -18.46 4.56 9.99
CA ILE A 215 -19.81 5.10 9.83
C ILE A 215 -20.39 5.45 11.21
N LYS A 216 -21.06 6.61 11.29
CA LYS A 216 -21.72 7.03 12.54
C LYS A 216 -22.80 6.02 12.93
N GLY A 217 -22.75 5.54 14.18
CA GLY A 217 -23.67 4.53 14.69
C GLY A 217 -23.26 3.08 14.40
N ARG A 218 -21.99 2.86 14.01
CA ARG A 218 -21.42 1.51 13.81
C ARG A 218 -21.66 0.55 14.99
N LYS A 219 -21.73 -0.73 14.67
CA LYS A 219 -22.03 -1.82 15.61
C LYS A 219 -21.04 -1.92 16.77
N HIS A 220 -19.76 -1.62 16.51
CA HIS A 220 -18.68 -1.75 17.48
C HIS A 220 -17.98 -0.40 17.76
N PRO A 221 -18.62 0.51 18.51
CA PRO A 221 -18.01 1.76 18.87
C PRO A 221 -16.73 1.51 19.69
N LYS A 222 -15.75 2.42 19.59
CA LYS A 222 -14.43 2.32 20.24
C LYS A 222 -13.45 1.33 19.62
N ARG A 223 -13.80 0.63 18.53
CA ARG A 223 -12.82 -0.21 17.83
C ARG A 223 -11.79 0.66 17.12
N TRP A 224 -10.51 0.35 17.37
CA TRP A 224 -9.34 0.99 16.76
C TRP A 224 -8.96 0.29 15.46
N ARG A 225 -8.33 1.03 14.55
CA ARG A 225 -7.66 0.47 13.37
C ARG A 225 -6.19 0.23 13.69
N TYR A 226 -5.70 -0.97 13.39
CA TYR A 226 -4.27 -1.30 13.39
C TYR A 226 -3.98 -2.16 12.17
N ILE A 227 -3.28 -1.57 11.19
CA ILE A 227 -2.94 -2.24 9.94
C ILE A 227 -1.47 -1.98 9.63
N LEU A 228 -0.81 -2.97 9.04
CA LEU A 228 0.42 -2.73 8.29
C LEU A 228 0.12 -2.84 6.80
N ILE A 229 0.46 -1.79 6.03
CA ILE A 229 0.46 -1.87 4.57
C ILE A 229 1.72 -2.61 4.14
N VAL A 230 1.56 -3.55 3.21
CA VAL A 230 2.65 -4.40 2.74
C VAL A 230 2.40 -4.83 1.30
N ALA A 231 3.39 -4.60 0.46
CA ALA A 231 3.45 -5.13 -0.88
C ALA A 231 4.79 -5.86 -1.03
N MET A 232 4.79 -6.96 -1.78
CA MET A 232 6.01 -7.65 -2.15
C MET A 232 5.94 -7.99 -3.62
N LEU A 233 7.03 -7.77 -4.34
CA LEU A 233 7.14 -8.01 -5.78
C LEU A 233 8.35 -8.93 -6.06
N PRO A 234 8.30 -9.74 -7.14
CA PRO A 234 9.45 -10.52 -7.59
C PRO A 234 10.73 -9.69 -7.69
N ALA A 235 11.79 -10.14 -7.04
CA ALA A 235 13.07 -9.43 -7.02
C ALA A 235 13.68 -9.30 -8.42
N ILE A 236 13.38 -10.24 -9.32
CA ILE A 236 13.88 -10.25 -10.70
C ILE A 236 13.36 -9.07 -11.55
N TRP A 237 12.29 -8.40 -11.10
CA TRP A 237 11.74 -7.21 -11.75
C TRP A 237 12.53 -5.94 -11.44
N THR A 238 13.37 -5.94 -10.41
CA THR A 238 14.14 -4.75 -10.03
C THR A 238 15.20 -4.39 -11.06
N ASN A 239 15.43 -3.10 -11.25
CA ASN A 239 16.63 -2.57 -11.91
C ASN A 239 17.63 -2.05 -10.86
N GLU A 240 18.84 -1.67 -11.31
CA GLU A 240 19.92 -1.21 -10.44
C GLU A 240 19.57 0.08 -9.68
N GLY A 241 18.83 1.00 -10.32
CA GLY A 241 18.43 2.27 -9.71
C GLY A 241 17.43 2.07 -8.56
N ASP A 242 16.37 1.30 -8.83
CA ASP A 242 15.36 0.93 -7.82
C ASP A 242 15.98 0.14 -6.66
N LEU A 243 16.93 -0.76 -6.96
CA LEU A 243 17.65 -1.51 -5.94
C LEU A 243 18.51 -0.60 -5.06
N ALA A 244 19.22 0.37 -5.65
CA ALA A 244 20.00 1.36 -4.91
C ALA A 244 19.10 2.22 -4.01
N THR A 245 17.95 2.69 -4.52
CA THR A 245 16.95 3.45 -3.74
C THR A 245 16.44 2.63 -2.55
N LYS A 246 16.20 1.34 -2.73
CA LYS A 246 15.81 0.45 -1.62
C LYS A 246 16.90 0.27 -0.59
N GLN A 247 18.14 0.05 -1.01
CA GLN A 247 19.28 -0.12 -0.12
C GLN A 247 19.49 1.14 0.73
N GLU A 248 19.43 2.31 0.12
CA GLU A 248 19.49 3.60 0.82
C GLU A 248 18.30 3.77 1.78
N SER A 249 17.09 3.45 1.33
CA SER A 249 15.88 3.56 2.17
C SER A 249 15.92 2.61 3.38
N TYR A 250 16.52 1.43 3.24
CA TYR A 250 16.76 0.52 4.36
C TYR A 250 17.81 1.07 5.31
N GLU A 251 18.94 1.55 4.81
CA GLU A 251 20.03 2.11 5.64
C GLU A 251 19.58 3.34 6.43
N LYS A 252 18.86 4.25 5.76
CA LYS A 252 18.37 5.51 6.35
C LYS A 252 17.00 5.38 7.01
N MET A 253 16.39 4.20 6.95
CA MET A 253 15.03 3.91 7.44
C MET A 253 13.96 4.84 6.88
N TYR A 254 14.06 5.16 5.59
CA TYR A 254 13.02 5.87 4.86
C TYR A 254 11.86 4.91 4.57
N ASN A 255 10.64 5.38 4.77
CA ASN A 255 9.48 4.66 4.29
C ASN A 255 9.48 4.67 2.76
N THR A 256 8.91 3.64 2.14
CA THR A 256 8.74 3.58 0.67
C THR A 256 7.27 3.47 0.32
N GLY A 257 6.94 3.75 -0.93
CA GLY A 257 5.64 3.37 -1.48
C GLY A 257 5.49 1.86 -1.64
N HIS A 258 4.34 1.45 -2.18
CA HIS A 258 3.99 0.04 -2.39
C HIS A 258 4.76 -0.61 -3.56
N TRP A 259 5.36 0.18 -4.46
CA TRP A 259 6.21 -0.33 -5.54
C TRP A 259 7.52 -0.90 -4.98
N ALA A 260 7.52 -2.21 -4.72
CA ALA A 260 8.60 -2.87 -3.97
C ALA A 260 9.83 -3.29 -4.81
N ALA A 261 9.73 -3.24 -6.14
CA ALA A 261 10.79 -3.70 -7.05
C ALA A 261 11.00 -2.78 -8.26
N GLU A 262 9.95 -2.17 -8.83
CA GLU A 262 10.08 -1.34 -10.03
C GLU A 262 9.31 -0.01 -9.89
N GLY A 263 10.01 1.11 -10.07
CA GLY A 263 9.50 2.45 -9.78
C GLY A 263 9.41 2.71 -8.27
N VAL A 264 10.47 2.38 -7.54
CA VAL A 264 10.54 2.50 -6.08
C VAL A 264 10.55 3.98 -5.69
N GLU A 265 9.50 4.39 -4.99
CA GLU A 265 9.42 5.70 -4.35
C GLU A 265 9.84 5.61 -2.89
N TYR A 266 10.52 6.66 -2.39
CA TYR A 266 10.88 6.78 -0.99
C TYR A 266 10.44 8.13 -0.44
N TYR A 267 10.11 8.13 0.84
CA TYR A 267 9.65 9.30 1.57
C TYR A 267 10.62 9.57 2.70
N PRO A 268 11.55 10.53 2.55
CA PRO A 268 12.43 10.91 3.64
C PRO A 268 11.60 11.54 4.78
N PRO A 269 12.06 11.45 6.04
CA PRO A 269 11.42 12.11 7.17
C PRO A 269 11.21 13.60 6.89
N GLY A 270 10.00 14.11 7.07
CA GLY A 270 9.66 15.52 6.80
C GLY A 270 10.41 16.51 7.72
N LYS A 271 10.46 17.79 7.34
CA LYS A 271 11.12 18.85 8.17
C LYS A 271 10.52 19.03 9.58
N HIS A 272 9.32 18.50 9.81
CA HIS A 272 8.61 18.54 11.09
C HIS A 272 8.75 17.25 11.91
N THR A 273 9.58 16.29 11.48
CA THR A 273 9.80 15.06 12.25
C THR A 273 10.52 15.38 13.53
N ASN A 274 9.83 15.19 14.66
CA ASN A 274 10.48 14.90 15.94
C ASN A 274 11.08 13.48 15.87
N ASP A 275 12.11 13.31 15.04
CA ASP A 275 12.81 12.05 14.81
C ASP A 275 13.42 11.50 16.12
N GLN A 276 13.47 12.33 17.18
CA GLN A 276 13.79 11.93 18.56
C GLN A 276 12.92 10.78 19.09
N ASN A 277 11.68 10.63 18.60
CA ASN A 277 10.72 9.61 19.06
C ASN A 277 10.50 8.49 18.04
N SER A 278 11.25 8.52 16.93
CA SER A 278 11.32 7.42 15.97
C SER A 278 12.35 6.39 16.44
N ILE A 279 12.36 5.21 15.82
CA ILE A 279 13.47 4.27 16.01
C ILE A 279 14.75 4.88 15.44
N THR A 280 15.83 4.83 16.21
CA THR A 280 17.14 5.35 15.79
C THR A 280 18.01 4.27 15.16
N GLU A 281 17.64 3.00 15.32
CA GLU A 281 18.28 1.86 14.69
C GLU A 281 17.26 0.84 14.19
N LEU A 282 17.66 0.07 13.19
CA LEU A 282 16.90 -1.07 12.73
C LEU A 282 16.76 -2.12 13.84
N PRO A 283 15.56 -2.70 14.05
CA PRO A 283 15.36 -3.74 15.05
C PRO A 283 16.12 -5.02 14.67
N ALA A 284 16.41 -5.88 15.65
CA ALA A 284 17.19 -7.10 15.42
C ALA A 284 16.60 -8.00 14.32
N ILE A 285 15.27 -8.09 14.25
CA ILE A 285 14.55 -8.86 13.24
C ILE A 285 14.81 -8.35 11.81
N ALA A 286 14.97 -7.04 11.62
CA ALA A 286 15.27 -6.43 10.33
C ALA A 286 16.70 -6.71 9.86
N LYS A 287 17.60 -7.07 10.78
CA LYS A 287 19.02 -7.35 10.48
C LYS A 287 19.27 -8.81 10.07
N THR A 288 18.25 -9.67 10.09
CA THR A 288 18.33 -11.08 9.65
C THR A 288 18.64 -11.17 8.15
N ILE A 289 19.14 -12.33 7.69
CA ILE A 289 19.45 -12.56 6.27
C ILE A 289 18.17 -12.39 5.43
N GLU A 290 17.07 -12.99 5.87
CA GLU A 290 15.80 -12.94 5.15
C GLU A 290 15.23 -11.51 5.04
N ALA A 291 15.29 -10.72 6.12
CA ALA A 291 14.86 -9.32 6.07
C ALA A 291 15.76 -8.49 5.14
N LYS A 292 17.08 -8.70 5.18
CA LYS A 292 18.02 -8.04 4.27
C LYS A 292 17.82 -8.44 2.81
N GLN A 293 17.38 -9.66 2.54
CA GLN A 293 16.98 -10.09 1.19
C GLN A 293 15.71 -9.39 0.72
N LEU A 294 14.66 -9.34 1.56
CA LEU A 294 13.44 -8.56 1.26
C LEU A 294 13.74 -7.06 1.05
N ALA A 295 14.75 -6.54 1.73
CA ALA A 295 15.21 -5.17 1.59
C ALA A 295 16.06 -4.92 0.33
N GLY A 296 16.55 -5.96 -0.36
CA GLY A 296 17.47 -5.83 -1.48
C GLY A 296 18.93 -5.55 -1.07
N VAL A 297 19.27 -5.65 0.21
CA VAL A 297 20.62 -5.43 0.75
C VAL A 297 21.49 -6.67 0.60
N ILE A 298 20.88 -7.85 0.73
CA ILE A 298 21.52 -9.12 0.37
C ILE A 298 20.86 -9.60 -0.93
N PRO A 299 21.62 -9.87 -1.99
CA PRO A 299 21.05 -10.36 -3.24
C PRO A 299 20.50 -11.78 -3.08
N TYR A 300 19.50 -12.12 -3.89
CA TYR A 300 19.13 -13.51 -4.13
C TYR A 300 20.09 -14.14 -5.14
N ASP A 301 20.32 -15.45 -5.02
CA ASP A 301 20.96 -16.22 -6.08
C ASP A 301 19.92 -16.58 -7.13
N PHE A 302 19.99 -15.97 -8.32
CA PHE A 302 19.08 -16.24 -9.42
C PHE A 302 19.49 -17.45 -10.27
N TYR A 303 20.58 -18.13 -9.93
CA TYR A 303 21.13 -19.28 -10.66
C TYR A 303 21.03 -20.59 -9.86
N ASP A 304 20.34 -20.58 -8.72
CA ASP A 304 20.14 -21.73 -7.82
C ASP A 304 19.15 -22.79 -8.35
N GLY A 305 18.48 -22.50 -9.48
CA GLY A 305 17.49 -23.39 -10.10
C GLY A 305 16.07 -23.24 -9.53
N GLU A 306 15.88 -22.42 -8.51
CA GLU A 306 14.56 -22.15 -7.92
C GLU A 306 13.81 -21.05 -8.68
N PRO A 307 12.47 -21.09 -8.74
CA PRO A 307 11.66 -20.11 -9.48
C PRO A 307 11.98 -18.65 -9.11
N CYS A 308 12.03 -17.78 -10.12
CA CYS A 308 12.31 -16.34 -9.94
C CYS A 308 11.06 -15.45 -10.01
N GLY A 309 9.89 -16.05 -10.24
CA GLY A 309 8.61 -15.38 -10.39
C GLY A 309 7.88 -15.83 -11.66
N PRO A 310 6.86 -15.09 -12.09
CA PRO A 310 6.14 -15.40 -13.31
C PRO A 310 7.03 -15.25 -14.56
N GLU A 311 6.66 -15.92 -15.65
CA GLU A 311 7.38 -15.86 -16.95
C GLU A 311 7.24 -14.52 -17.67
N TRP A 312 6.30 -13.67 -17.23
CA TRP A 312 6.06 -12.34 -17.76
C TRP A 312 6.70 -11.25 -16.88
N ARG A 313 6.90 -10.07 -17.45
CA ARG A 313 7.35 -8.87 -16.74
C ARG A 313 6.34 -7.73 -16.90
N PRO A 314 6.26 -6.81 -15.92
CA PRO A 314 5.54 -5.55 -16.06
C PRO A 314 5.86 -4.85 -17.39
N GLU A 315 4.81 -4.44 -18.12
CA GLU A 315 4.95 -3.70 -19.37
C GLU A 315 4.65 -2.22 -19.18
N TRP A 316 5.40 -1.36 -19.87
CA TRP A 316 5.31 0.10 -19.76
C TRP A 316 5.04 0.73 -21.12
N LYS A 317 4.17 1.74 -21.16
CA LYS A 317 4.07 2.67 -22.29
C LYS A 317 5.16 3.72 -22.15
N THR A 318 5.76 4.14 -23.27
CA THR A 318 6.52 5.40 -23.25
C THR A 318 5.59 6.57 -22.93
N TYR A 319 6.17 7.67 -22.44
CA TYR A 319 5.41 8.89 -22.22
C TYR A 319 4.76 9.36 -23.52
N GLU A 320 5.48 9.29 -24.64
CA GLU A 320 4.95 9.61 -25.96
C GLU A 320 3.82 8.68 -26.38
N GLU A 321 3.90 7.38 -26.12
CA GLU A 321 2.80 6.44 -26.40
C GLU A 321 1.58 6.70 -25.52
N SER A 322 1.79 7.06 -24.26
CA SER A 322 0.73 7.46 -23.34
C SER A 322 0.04 8.74 -23.83
N CYS A 323 0.78 9.67 -24.45
CA CYS A 323 0.27 10.95 -24.93
C CYS A 323 -0.18 10.95 -26.41
N ARG A 324 0.21 9.98 -27.23
CA ARG A 324 0.09 10.01 -28.72
C ARG A 324 -1.34 10.08 -29.26
N LYS A 325 -2.36 9.77 -28.46
CA LYS A 325 -3.77 10.05 -28.84
C LYS A 325 -4.11 11.54 -28.87
N TRP A 326 -3.23 12.41 -28.35
CA TRP A 326 -3.37 13.86 -28.36
C TRP A 326 -2.35 14.52 -29.31
N GLY A 327 -2.85 15.46 -30.12
CA GLY A 327 -2.02 16.34 -30.94
C GLY A 327 -0.95 17.03 -30.09
N LYS A 328 0.24 17.20 -30.68
CA LYS A 328 1.51 17.62 -30.04
C LYS A 328 1.48 18.96 -29.27
N ASP A 329 0.37 19.67 -29.22
CA ASP A 329 0.35 21.10 -28.88
C ASP A 329 0.07 21.40 -27.39
N ASN A 330 -0.17 20.39 -26.54
CA ASN A 330 -0.44 20.60 -25.09
C ASN A 330 0.59 19.96 -24.14
N VAL A 331 1.74 19.52 -24.65
CA VAL A 331 2.77 18.86 -23.82
C VAL A 331 3.77 19.89 -23.31
N GLY A 332 3.50 20.44 -22.13
CA GLY A 332 4.47 21.26 -21.39
C GLY A 332 5.65 20.41 -20.88
N PRO A 333 6.87 20.95 -20.78
CA PRO A 333 8.04 20.20 -20.34
C PRO A 333 7.91 19.67 -18.92
N ARG A 334 8.66 18.60 -18.64
CA ARG A 334 8.82 18.00 -17.31
C ARG A 334 9.58 18.98 -16.41
N GLU A 335 8.86 19.78 -15.61
CA GLU A 335 9.49 20.54 -14.52
C GLU A 335 9.81 19.59 -13.37
N ALA A 336 11.06 19.63 -12.92
CA ALA A 336 11.52 18.88 -11.76
C ALA A 336 10.79 19.37 -10.50
N ASN A 337 10.31 18.42 -9.70
CA ASN A 337 9.57 18.62 -8.46
C ASN A 337 10.08 19.80 -7.63
N GLN A 338 9.20 20.77 -7.41
CA GLN A 338 9.18 21.57 -6.18
C GLN A 338 7.90 21.19 -5.42
N TYR A 339 7.93 21.37 -4.10
CA TYR A 339 6.91 21.02 -3.09
C TYR A 339 7.06 19.57 -2.59
N LEU A 340 7.81 19.30 -1.50
CA LEU A 340 7.58 19.62 -0.06
C LEU A 340 6.25 19.08 0.46
#